data_AF-A0A346S0A2-F1
#
_entry.id   AF-A0A346S0A2-F1
#
_cell.length_a   1.000
_cell.length_b   1.000
_cell.length_c   1.000
_cell.angle_alpha   90.00
_cell.angle_beta   90.00
_cell.angle_gamma   90.00
#
_symmetry.space_group_name_H-M   'P 1'
#
loop_
_entity.id
_entity.type
_entity.pdbx_description
1 polymer ?
#
loop_
_entity_poly.entity_id
_entity_poly.type
_entity_poly.pdbx_seq_one_letter_code
_entity_poly.pdbx_strand_id
1 'polypeptide(L)' 'MNRLYRENIDVDTVLAELRPLFRAYREQREAGEHFGDFLVRSGMVEAERTPTMLHEALK' A
#
# COMPACT_ATOMS: atom_id res chain seq x y z
N MET A 1 -14.64 -23.53 2.31
CA MET A 1 -15.08 -23.52 0.90
C MET A 1 -14.79 -22.13 0.36
N ASN A 2 -13.62 -21.97 -0.30
CA ASN A 2 -13.12 -20.67 -0.74
C ASN A 2 -13.88 -20.24 -2.00
N ARG A 3 -14.78 -19.28 -1.81
CA ARG A 3 -15.57 -18.68 -2.89
C ARG A 3 -14.69 -17.63 -3.56
N LEU A 4 -14.23 -17.90 -4.79
CA LEU A 4 -13.55 -16.92 -5.63
C LEU A 4 -14.57 -15.80 -5.93
N TYR A 5 -14.43 -14.64 -5.28
CA TYR A 5 -15.46 -13.59 -5.29
C TYR A 5 -15.45 -12.74 -6.57
N ARG A 6 -14.35 -12.76 -7.35
CA ARG A 6 -14.27 -12.20 -8.71
C ARG A 6 -12.97 -12.64 -9.37
N GLU A 7 -13.02 -13.07 -10.61
CA GLU A 7 -11.85 -13.44 -11.40
C GLU A 7 -11.01 -12.18 -11.71
N ASN A 8 -9.85 -12.05 -11.07
CA ASN A 8 -8.64 -11.29 -11.45
C ASN A 8 -8.67 -9.80 -11.87
N ILE A 9 -9.80 -9.12 -12.06
CA ILE A 9 -9.74 -7.76 -12.66
C ILE A 9 -9.17 -6.70 -11.70
N ASP A 10 -9.52 -6.74 -10.41
CA ASP A 10 -9.08 -5.70 -9.46
C ASP A 10 -7.67 -5.95 -8.91
N VAL A 11 -7.24 -7.22 -8.82
CA VAL A 11 -5.94 -7.57 -8.21
C VAL A 11 -4.78 -7.13 -9.08
N ASP A 12 -4.88 -7.28 -10.40
CA ASP A 12 -3.81 -6.85 -11.31
C ASP A 12 -3.59 -5.34 -11.29
N THR A 13 -4.67 -4.57 -11.10
CA THR A 13 -4.65 -3.11 -10.93
C THR A 13 -4.01 -2.74 -9.59
N VAL A 14 -4.44 -3.35 -8.48
CA VAL A 14 -3.81 -3.15 -7.17
C VAL A 14 -2.32 -3.49 -7.21
N LEU A 15 -1.95 -4.61 -7.85
CA LEU A 15 -0.55 -4.98 -8.02
C LEU A 15 0.20 -4.00 -8.93
N ALA A 16 -0.45 -3.39 -9.93
CA ALA A 16 0.15 -2.35 -10.77
C ALA A 16 0.53 -1.12 -9.96
N GLU A 17 -0.34 -0.69 -9.06
CA GLU A 17 -0.09 0.45 -8.17
C GLU A 17 0.96 0.13 -7.09
N LEU A 18 0.97 -1.10 -6.56
CA LEU A 18 1.93 -1.50 -5.52
C LEU A 18 3.35 -1.75 -6.07
N ARG A 19 3.49 -2.19 -7.32
CA ARG A 19 4.80 -2.47 -7.96
C ARG A 19 5.80 -1.31 -7.85
N PRO A 20 5.47 -0.06 -8.22
CA PRO A 20 6.41 1.06 -8.08
C PRO A 20 6.74 1.36 -6.62
N LEU A 21 5.80 1.20 -5.69
CA LEU A 21 6.04 1.42 -4.25
C LEU A 21 7.04 0.40 -3.69
N PHE A 22 6.90 -0.88 -4.05
CA PHE A 22 7.86 -1.91 -3.65
C PHE A 22 9.25 -1.69 -4.25
N ARG A 23 9.32 -1.17 -5.48
CA ARG A 23 10.60 -0.81 -6.09
C ARG A 23 11.30 0.31 -5.31
N ALA A 24 10.57 1.38 -5.02
CA ALA A 24 11.08 2.50 -4.24
C ALA A 24 11.53 2.06 -2.84
N TYR A 25 10.73 1.23 -2.16
CA TYR A 25 11.09 0.66 -0.86
C TYR A 25 12.38 -0.14 -0.92
N ARG A 26 12.56 -1.01 -1.93
CA ARG A 26 13.79 -1.80 -2.07
C ARG A 26 15.03 -0.92 -2.22
N GLU A 27 14.91 0.21 -2.92
CA GLU A 27 16.03 1.08 -3.29
C GLU A 27 16.35 2.12 -2.19
N GLN A 28 15.35 2.54 -1.40
CA GLN A 28 15.45 3.69 -0.51
C GLN A 28 15.16 3.37 0.97
N ARG A 29 14.84 2.12 1.30
CA ARG A 29 14.61 1.73 2.71
C ARG A 29 15.87 1.86 3.54
N GLU A 30 15.67 2.20 4.80
CA GLU A 30 16.71 2.15 5.81
C GLU A 30 16.86 0.74 6.40
N ALA A 31 17.99 0.49 7.06
CA ALA A 31 18.26 -0.81 7.67
C ALA A 31 17.26 -1.08 8.81
N GLY A 32 16.49 -2.17 8.68
CA GLY A 32 15.46 -2.53 9.66
C GLY A 32 14.14 -1.78 9.49
N GLU A 33 14.00 -0.91 8.50
CA GLU A 33 12.75 -0.20 8.22
C GLU A 33 11.67 -1.15 7.68
N HIS A 34 10.42 -0.95 8.11
CA HIS A 34 9.25 -1.64 7.57
C HIS A 34 8.61 -0.84 6.43
N PHE A 35 7.90 -1.53 5.53
CA PHE A 35 7.26 -0.90 4.37
C PHE A 35 6.29 0.23 4.74
N GLY A 36 5.50 0.08 5.80
CA GLY A 36 4.59 1.12 6.26
C GLY A 36 5.32 2.38 6.73
N ASP A 37 6.42 2.21 7.49
CA ASP A 37 7.23 3.34 7.98
C ASP A 37 7.92 4.06 6.82
N PHE A 38 8.39 3.30 5.82
CA PHE A 38 8.91 3.86 4.58
C PHE A 38 7.89 4.73 3.84
N LEU A 39 6.64 4.27 3.71
CA LEU A 39 5.59 5.02 3.01
C LEU A 39 5.30 6.35 3.71
N VAL A 40 5.31 6.37 5.05
CA VAL A 40 5.13 7.58 5.84
C VAL A 40 6.36 8.51 5.73
N ARG A 41 7.57 7.97 5.89
CA ARG A 41 8.83 8.72 5.82
C ARG A 41 9.06 9.35 4.44
N SER A 42 8.73 8.62 3.37
CA SER A 42 8.84 9.10 1.99
C SER A 42 7.73 10.08 1.59
N GLY A 43 6.74 10.32 2.47
CA GLY A 43 5.59 11.19 2.20
C GLY A 43 4.62 10.62 1.17
N MET A 44 4.70 9.33 0.85
CA MET A 44 3.77 8.65 -0.06
C MET A 44 2.40 8.38 0.59
N VAL A 45 2.37 8.26 1.92
CA VAL A 45 1.15 8.07 2.71
C VAL A 45 1.21 8.99 3.92
N GLU A 46 0.09 9.60 4.28
CA GLU A 46 0.00 10.40 5.50
C GLU A 46 0.09 9.51 6.75
N ALA A 47 0.77 9.99 7.79
CA ALA A 47 0.95 9.25 9.04
C ALA A 47 -0.37 9.06 9.84
N GLU A 48 -1.40 9.82 9.47
CA GLU A 48 -2.67 9.78 10.18
C GLU A 48 -3.32 8.40 9.95
N ARG A 49 -3.69 7.76 11.06
CA ARG A 49 -4.37 6.46 11.10
C ARG A 49 -5.62 6.62 11.94
N THR A 50 -6.53 7.46 11.49
CA THR A 50 -7.84 7.57 12.13
C THR A 50 -8.74 6.42 11.66
N PRO A 51 -9.67 5.93 12.50
CA PRO A 51 -10.65 4.92 12.09
C PRO A 51 -11.47 5.32 10.85
N THR A 52 -11.60 6.63 10.59
CA THR A 52 -12.29 7.19 9.43
C THR A 52 -11.60 6.82 8.11
N MET A 53 -10.26 6.80 8.08
CA MET A 53 -9.48 6.46 6.88
C MET A 53 -9.63 5.01 6.43
N LEU A 54 -10.08 4.11 7.31
CA LEU A 54 -10.36 2.73 6.94
C LEU A 54 -11.68 2.58 6.16
N HIS A 55 -12.56 3.58 6.29
CA HIS A 55 -13.93 3.54 5.73
C HIS A 55 -14.16 4.59 4.64
N GLU A 56 -13.25 5.56 4.48
CA GLU A 56 -13.37 6.65 3.52
C GLU A 56 -12.07 6.85 2.75
N ALA A 57 -12.16 6.86 1.42
CA ALA A 57 -11.00 7.12 0.56
C ALA A 57 -10.57 8.59 0.72
N LEU A 58 -9.25 8.82 0.82
CA LEU A 58 -8.67 10.16 0.73
C LEU A 58 -9.10 10.79 -0.61
N LYS A 59 -9.79 11.93 -0.54
CA LYS A 59 -10.28 12.67 -1.71
C LYS A 59 -9.16 13.38 -2.44
#